data_AF-A0A7V6AQ32-F1
#
_entry.id   AF-A0A7V6AQ32-F1
#
_cell.length_a   1.000
_cell.length_b   1.000
_cell.length_c   1.000
_cell.angle_alpha   90.00
_cell.angle_beta   90.00
_cell.angle_gamma   90.00
#
_symmetry.space_group_name_H-M   'P 1'
#
loop_
_entity.id
_entity.type
_entity.pdbx_description
1 polymer ?
#
loop_
_entity_poly.entity_id
_entity_poly.type
_entity_poly.pdbx_seq_one_letter_code
_entity_poly.pdbx_strand_id
1 'polypeptide(L)'
;PEGIDPASIRLVVDNDTLSISDPQLDFIDGSLLIFTPSPLWDDLDTIRVSLISADDVFGAPLANPFSFVFFTDFSPPSTVFLSPPSDEFCINIHENIEVNIADLISPILVDSSFIEINGDAFPLRDIITTVNPYGNEIYAVFRPVAFGMAWSAGDTVDVALTVCDEPDTCAPNCAQFAHSFIIEPTTGCEALPNPFSPNSDGINDVIIFEYPRMFVLPANLKIYDLRNSLVFDRDIAPETGGHIWDGRDSAGRPLTPGLYIYIIATEQRIVCQGTVVLVR
;
A
#
# COMPACT_ATOMS: atom_id res chain seq x y z
N PRO A 1 26.26 -45.23 28.73
CA PRO A 1 25.64 -45.21 27.39
C PRO A 1 26.28 -46.30 26.55
N GLU A 2 25.55 -47.40 26.37
CA GLU A 2 25.96 -48.45 25.42
C GLU A 2 25.92 -47.81 24.03
N GLY A 3 27.00 -47.94 23.25
CA GLY A 3 27.12 -47.23 21.98
C GLY A 3 26.03 -47.66 21.00
N ILE A 4 25.56 -46.75 20.14
CA ILE A 4 24.60 -47.07 19.07
C ILE A 4 25.34 -47.85 17.97
N ASP A 5 24.73 -48.92 17.45
CA ASP A 5 25.19 -49.58 16.21
C ASP A 5 24.73 -48.74 15.00
N PRO A 6 25.64 -48.05 14.28
CA PRO A 6 25.26 -47.17 13.18
C PRO A 6 24.53 -47.90 12.03
N ALA A 7 24.80 -49.19 11.83
CA ALA A 7 24.18 -49.99 10.77
C ALA A 7 22.69 -50.24 11.02
N SER A 8 22.24 -50.12 12.27
CA SER A 8 20.83 -50.26 12.66
C SER A 8 20.01 -48.99 12.42
N ILE A 9 20.64 -47.82 12.28
CA ILE A 9 19.94 -46.53 12.19
C ILE A 9 19.01 -46.50 10.96
N ARG A 10 17.73 -46.20 11.19
CA ARG A 10 16.72 -45.96 10.14
C ARG A 10 15.97 -44.67 10.43
N LEU A 11 16.23 -43.65 9.63
CA LEU A 11 15.49 -42.38 9.65
C LEU A 11 14.47 -42.39 8.50
N VAL A 12 13.22 -42.09 8.79
CA VAL A 12 12.18 -41.86 7.79
C VAL A 12 12.00 -40.36 7.64
N VAL A 13 12.10 -39.87 6.41
CA VAL A 13 11.76 -38.49 6.02
C VAL A 13 10.68 -38.60 4.95
N ASP A 14 9.47 -38.18 5.30
CA ASP A 14 8.23 -38.42 4.54
C ASP A 14 8.03 -39.89 4.17
N ASN A 15 8.31 -40.27 2.91
CA ASN A 15 8.16 -41.64 2.42
C ASN A 15 9.50 -42.37 2.28
N ASP A 16 10.63 -41.68 2.44
CA ASP A 16 11.96 -42.23 2.24
C ASP A 16 12.52 -42.77 3.55
N THR A 17 12.98 -44.02 3.53
CA THR A 17 13.67 -44.65 4.67
C THR A 17 15.16 -44.71 4.40
N LEU A 18 15.89 -43.88 5.12
CA LEU A 18 17.31 -43.66 4.99
C LEU A 18 18.09 -44.47 6.03
N SER A 19 19.27 -44.92 5.64
CA SER A 19 20.23 -45.57 6.53
C SER A 19 21.56 -44.83 6.48
N ILE A 20 22.52 -45.19 7.32
CA ILE A 20 23.81 -44.48 7.39
C ILE A 20 24.67 -44.58 6.12
N SER A 21 24.29 -45.41 5.15
CA SER A 21 24.93 -45.43 3.83
C SER A 21 24.42 -44.34 2.90
N ASP A 22 23.33 -43.66 3.26
CA ASP A 22 22.76 -42.59 2.46
C ASP A 22 23.61 -41.31 2.59
N PRO A 23 24.00 -40.65 1.47
CA PRO A 23 24.84 -39.45 1.53
C PRO A 23 24.18 -38.26 2.24
N GLN A 24 22.87 -38.30 2.49
CA GLN A 24 22.15 -37.27 3.23
C GLN A 24 22.23 -37.47 4.76
N LEU A 25 22.80 -38.58 5.25
CA LEU A 25 22.89 -38.89 6.67
C LEU A 25 24.34 -39.00 7.15
N ASP A 26 24.66 -38.23 8.19
CA ASP A 26 25.92 -38.30 8.91
C ASP A 26 25.68 -38.67 10.38
N PHE A 27 26.45 -39.64 10.89
CA PHE A 27 26.42 -40.01 12.31
C PHE A 27 27.78 -39.73 12.93
N ILE A 28 27.82 -38.75 13.83
CA ILE A 28 29.03 -38.14 14.36
C ILE A 28 29.15 -38.45 15.85
N ASP A 29 30.36 -38.79 16.29
CA ASP A 29 30.76 -39.02 17.68
C ASP A 29 29.91 -40.04 18.45
N GLY A 30 29.19 -40.92 17.74
CA GLY A 30 28.36 -41.96 18.34
C GLY A 30 27.06 -41.45 18.98
N SER A 31 26.67 -40.19 18.75
CA SER A 31 25.48 -39.60 19.38
C SER A 31 24.71 -38.57 18.55
N LEU A 32 25.31 -37.99 17.50
CA LEU A 32 24.65 -36.95 16.71
C LEU A 32 24.33 -37.49 15.32
N LEU A 33 23.04 -37.54 14.98
CA LEU A 33 22.57 -37.82 13.63
C LEU A 33 22.23 -36.50 12.94
N ILE A 34 22.85 -36.21 11.80
CA ILE A 34 22.58 -35.05 10.97
C ILE A 34 21.95 -35.53 9.67
N PHE A 35 20.83 -34.92 9.30
CA PHE A 35 20.21 -35.11 7.99
C PHE A 35 20.37 -33.82 7.18
N THR A 36 20.91 -33.95 5.96
CA THR A 36 21.05 -32.84 5.00
C THR A 36 20.19 -33.14 3.77
N PRO A 37 19.08 -32.42 3.55
CA PRO A 37 18.21 -32.65 2.40
C PRO A 37 18.94 -32.36 1.08
N SER A 38 18.79 -33.25 0.09
CA SER A 38 19.26 -33.07 -1.28
C SER A 38 18.29 -33.77 -2.25
N PRO A 39 17.49 -33.04 -3.03
CA PRO A 39 17.41 -31.58 -3.11
C PRO A 39 16.89 -30.93 -1.82
N LEU A 40 17.06 -29.62 -1.69
CA LEU A 40 16.37 -28.85 -0.66
C LEU A 40 14.85 -28.91 -0.88
N TRP A 41 14.09 -28.75 0.20
CA TRP A 41 12.63 -28.65 0.16
C TRP A 41 12.17 -27.34 -0.48
N ASP A 42 10.95 -27.36 -1.02
CA ASP A 42 10.30 -26.18 -1.57
C ASP A 42 9.62 -25.38 -0.45
N ASP A 43 9.17 -24.17 -0.78
CA ASP A 43 8.40 -23.35 0.15
C ASP A 43 7.02 -23.97 0.44
N LEU A 44 6.54 -23.81 1.68
CA LEU A 44 5.26 -24.34 2.18
C LEU A 44 5.15 -25.88 2.23
N ASP A 45 6.28 -26.60 2.15
CA ASP A 45 6.32 -28.05 2.36
C ASP A 45 6.05 -28.41 3.82
N THR A 46 5.39 -29.55 4.03
CA THR A 46 5.19 -30.19 5.34
C THR A 46 6.04 -31.44 5.41
N ILE A 47 7.05 -31.44 6.29
CA ILE A 47 8.02 -32.53 6.39
C ILE A 47 7.77 -33.37 7.64
N ARG A 48 7.67 -34.68 7.46
CA ARG A 48 7.47 -35.64 8.55
C ARG A 48 8.75 -36.44 8.77
N VAL A 49 9.30 -36.36 9.97
CA VAL A 49 10.54 -37.06 10.32
C VAL A 49 10.25 -38.10 11.40
N SER A 50 10.77 -39.30 11.25
CA SER A 50 10.67 -40.37 12.25
C SER A 50 11.96 -41.20 12.35
N LEU A 51 12.58 -41.26 13.53
CA LEU A 51 13.64 -42.23 13.81
C LEU A 51 12.99 -43.52 14.30
N ILE A 52 13.02 -44.56 13.46
CA ILE A 52 12.26 -45.81 13.69
C ILE A 52 13.13 -46.98 14.16
N SER A 53 14.46 -46.91 13.99
CA SER A 53 15.41 -47.90 14.51
C SER A 53 16.76 -47.23 14.75
N ALA A 54 17.40 -47.61 15.86
CA ALA A 54 18.72 -47.18 16.32
C ALA A 54 19.08 -48.08 17.52
N ASP A 55 19.45 -49.31 17.20
CA ASP A 55 19.77 -50.35 18.18
C ASP A 55 21.16 -50.07 18.78
N ASP A 56 21.38 -50.50 20.03
CA ASP A 56 22.72 -50.45 20.61
C ASP A 56 23.63 -51.58 20.07
N VAL A 57 24.92 -51.52 20.39
CA VAL A 57 25.93 -52.52 20.01
C VAL A 57 25.65 -53.93 20.57
N PHE A 58 24.70 -54.08 21.50
CA PHE A 58 24.26 -55.36 22.04
C PHE A 58 22.94 -55.84 21.41
N GLY A 59 22.38 -55.08 20.47
CA GLY A 59 21.16 -55.40 19.73
C GLY A 59 19.88 -55.08 20.49
N ALA A 60 19.93 -54.26 21.54
CA ALA A 60 18.71 -53.75 22.16
C ALA A 60 18.10 -52.67 21.27
N PRO A 61 16.81 -52.76 20.92
CA PRO A 61 16.19 -51.84 19.99
C PRO A 61 15.94 -50.46 20.60
N LEU A 62 15.73 -49.46 19.75
CA LEU A 62 15.30 -48.12 20.14
C LEU A 62 14.04 -48.19 21.00
N ALA A 63 14.17 -47.87 22.29
CA ALA A 63 13.09 -48.02 23.26
C ALA A 63 11.92 -47.06 22.99
N ASN A 64 12.22 -45.85 22.52
CA ASN A 64 11.23 -44.80 22.23
C ASN A 64 11.46 -44.27 20.80
N PRO A 65 10.67 -44.72 19.82
CA PRO A 65 10.65 -44.11 18.50
C PRO A 65 10.34 -42.61 18.63
N PHE A 66 11.04 -41.80 17.86
CA PHE A 66 10.93 -40.35 17.88
C PHE A 66 10.36 -39.87 16.55
N SER A 67 9.32 -39.05 16.58
CA SER A 67 8.75 -38.43 15.38
C SER A 67 8.31 -37.00 15.61
N PHE A 68 8.46 -36.17 14.58
CA PHE A 68 8.01 -34.78 14.57
C PHE A 68 7.63 -34.35 13.15
N VAL A 69 6.92 -33.23 13.07
CA VAL A 69 6.53 -32.59 11.82
C VAL A 69 6.98 -31.14 11.90
N PHE A 70 7.51 -30.61 10.81
CA PHE A 70 7.77 -29.18 10.67
C PHE A 70 7.34 -28.71 9.29
N PHE A 71 7.25 -27.40 9.15
CA PHE A 71 6.85 -26.73 7.93
C PHE A 71 8.00 -25.87 7.44
N THR A 72 8.10 -25.72 6.12
CA THR A 72 9.03 -24.78 5.51
C THR A 72 8.27 -23.52 5.14
N ASP A 73 8.89 -22.37 5.42
CA ASP A 73 8.37 -21.06 5.06
C ASP A 73 9.55 -20.17 4.70
N PHE A 74 9.67 -19.90 3.41
CA PHE A 74 10.70 -19.08 2.80
C PHE A 74 10.12 -17.79 2.23
N SER A 75 8.84 -17.52 2.52
CA SER A 75 8.11 -16.37 2.01
C SER A 75 7.93 -15.32 3.11
N PRO A 76 8.06 -14.03 2.79
CA PRO A 76 7.70 -12.97 3.74
C PRO A 76 6.18 -12.78 3.79
N PRO A 77 5.66 -12.08 4.82
CA PRO A 77 4.26 -11.69 4.85
C PRO A 77 3.87 -10.81 3.66
N SER A 78 2.61 -10.90 3.26
CA SER A 78 1.99 -10.12 2.19
C SER A 78 1.07 -9.02 2.76
N THR A 79 0.81 -7.98 1.96
CA THR A 79 -0.01 -6.84 2.41
C THR A 79 -0.98 -6.35 1.33
N VAL A 80 -2.09 -5.76 1.78
CA VAL A 80 -3.07 -5.06 0.94
C VAL A 80 -3.45 -3.74 1.62
N PHE A 81 -3.12 -2.62 0.98
CA PHE A 81 -3.62 -1.30 1.38
C PHE A 81 -5.10 -1.19 0.98
N LEU A 82 -5.96 -0.96 1.97
CA LEU A 82 -7.41 -0.88 1.79
C LEU A 82 -7.88 0.56 1.59
N SER A 83 -7.22 1.50 2.26
CA SER A 83 -7.52 2.93 2.20
C SER A 83 -6.27 3.74 2.59
N PRO A 84 -6.08 4.93 2.02
CA PRO A 84 -6.77 5.45 0.84
C PRO A 84 -6.40 4.68 -0.44
N PRO A 85 -7.20 4.80 -1.53
CA PRO A 85 -6.79 4.29 -2.82
C PRO A 85 -5.60 5.08 -3.38
N SER A 86 -4.70 4.39 -4.08
CA SER A 86 -3.60 5.04 -4.78
C SER A 86 -4.14 5.96 -5.88
N ASP A 87 -3.43 7.06 -6.13
CA ASP A 87 -3.68 7.99 -7.23
C ASP A 87 -5.03 8.73 -7.21
N GLU A 88 -5.77 8.70 -6.09
CA GLU A 88 -6.96 9.53 -5.88
C GLU A 88 -6.69 10.66 -4.87
N PHE A 89 -7.44 11.75 -5.00
CA PHE A 89 -7.39 12.86 -4.05
C PHE A 89 -8.23 12.56 -2.79
N CYS A 90 -7.57 12.55 -1.65
CA CYS A 90 -8.20 12.49 -0.34
C CYS A 90 -8.56 13.90 0.14
N ILE A 91 -9.79 14.08 0.60
CA ILE A 91 -10.30 15.39 1.05
C ILE A 91 -10.04 15.58 2.55
N ASN A 92 -9.94 14.49 3.29
CA ASN A 92 -9.76 14.52 4.73
C ASN A 92 -8.28 14.72 5.07
N ILE A 93 -7.94 15.86 5.67
CA ILE A 93 -6.59 16.13 6.18
C ILE A 93 -6.18 15.22 7.36
N HIS A 94 -7.08 14.37 7.83
CA HIS A 94 -6.81 13.31 8.79
C HIS A 94 -7.13 11.93 8.19
N GLU A 95 -6.91 11.76 6.88
CA GLU A 95 -7.11 10.48 6.20
C GLU A 95 -6.34 9.37 6.93
N ASN A 96 -7.01 8.25 7.21
CA ASN A 96 -6.38 7.10 7.85
C ASN A 96 -5.78 6.19 6.77
N ILE A 97 -4.67 5.54 7.10
CA ILE A 97 -4.11 4.49 6.25
C ILE A 97 -4.52 3.15 6.85
N GLU A 98 -5.24 2.35 6.09
CA GLU A 98 -5.77 1.05 6.48
C GLU A 98 -5.09 -0.05 5.67
N VAL A 99 -4.58 -1.07 6.36
CA VAL A 99 -3.83 -2.15 5.72
C VAL A 99 -4.17 -3.50 6.37
N ASN A 100 -4.31 -4.51 5.52
CA ASN A 100 -4.31 -5.91 5.91
C ASN A 100 -2.93 -6.51 5.64
N ILE A 101 -2.42 -7.27 6.61
CA ILE A 101 -1.16 -7.98 6.55
C ILE A 101 -1.47 -9.45 6.82
N ALA A 102 -0.97 -10.34 5.99
CA ALA A 102 -1.22 -11.77 6.11
C ALA A 102 0.00 -12.59 5.71
N ASP A 103 0.25 -13.64 6.47
CA ASP A 103 1.23 -14.68 6.22
C ASP A 103 0.53 -16.05 6.15
N LEU A 104 1.06 -16.97 5.35
CA LEU A 104 0.43 -18.27 5.10
C LEU A 104 0.66 -19.26 6.25
N ILE A 105 1.82 -19.23 6.90
CA ILE A 105 2.22 -20.21 7.90
C ILE A 105 2.67 -19.52 9.18
N SER A 106 3.61 -18.59 9.06
CA SER A 106 4.30 -18.03 10.21
C SER A 106 3.53 -16.85 10.81
N PRO A 107 3.58 -16.64 12.14
CA PRO A 107 3.09 -15.40 12.73
C PRO A 107 3.86 -14.19 12.20
N ILE A 108 3.24 -13.01 12.25
CA ILE A 108 3.90 -11.77 11.87
C ILE A 108 4.75 -11.28 13.05
N LEU A 109 6.04 -11.04 12.82
CA LEU A 109 6.98 -10.49 13.79
C LEU A 109 6.75 -8.98 13.95
N VAL A 110 5.79 -8.63 14.80
CA VAL A 110 5.35 -7.25 15.05
C VAL A 110 6.50 -6.33 15.47
N ASP A 111 7.45 -6.85 16.25
CA ASP A 111 8.53 -6.04 16.87
C ASP A 111 9.59 -5.59 15.87
N SER A 112 9.71 -6.28 14.72
CA SER A 112 10.60 -5.90 13.62
C SER A 112 9.85 -5.28 12.43
N SER A 113 8.53 -5.09 12.57
CA SER A 113 7.66 -4.54 11.53
C SER A 113 7.27 -3.10 11.86
N PHE A 114 7.21 -2.24 10.84
CA PHE A 114 6.92 -0.81 11.00
C PHE A 114 6.37 -0.20 9.71
N ILE A 115 5.63 0.90 9.85
CA ILE A 115 5.19 1.75 8.76
C ILE A 115 6.01 3.05 8.77
N GLU A 116 6.49 3.48 7.61
CA GLU A 116 7.15 4.76 7.40
C GLU A 116 6.19 5.70 6.68
N ILE A 117 6.04 6.90 7.22
CA ILE A 117 5.24 7.98 6.64
C ILE A 117 6.17 9.14 6.33
N ASN A 118 6.34 9.48 5.06
CA ASN A 118 7.27 10.53 4.62
C ASN A 118 8.71 10.35 5.18
N GLY A 119 9.13 9.10 5.43
CA GLY A 119 10.43 8.75 6.00
C GLY A 119 10.49 8.65 7.53
N ASP A 120 9.42 9.00 8.25
CA ASP A 120 9.32 8.82 9.70
C ASP A 120 8.75 7.43 10.03
N ALA A 121 9.49 6.63 10.80
CA ALA A 121 9.12 5.26 11.13
C ALA A 121 8.25 5.15 12.40
N PHE A 122 7.17 4.38 12.29
CA PHE A 122 6.22 4.08 13.36
C PHE A 122 6.10 2.56 13.53
N PRO A 123 6.33 2.02 14.74
CA PRO A 123 6.21 0.58 15.00
C PRO A 123 4.83 0.03 14.63
N LEU A 124 4.79 -1.16 14.03
CA LEU A 124 3.52 -1.79 13.65
C LEU A 124 2.60 -1.95 14.87
N ARG A 125 3.17 -2.29 16.03
CA ARG A 125 2.43 -2.42 17.31
C ARG A 125 1.56 -1.22 17.68
N ASP A 126 1.91 -0.01 17.22
CA ASP A 126 1.20 1.21 17.58
C ASP A 126 -0.05 1.45 16.73
N ILE A 127 -0.19 0.69 15.63
CA ILE A 127 -1.30 0.84 14.67
C ILE A 127 -2.15 -0.42 14.52
N ILE A 128 -1.78 -1.54 15.15
CA ILE A 128 -2.58 -2.77 15.15
C ILE A 128 -3.97 -2.48 15.73
N THR A 129 -4.99 -2.86 14.97
CA THR A 129 -6.39 -2.79 15.42
C THR A 129 -6.91 -4.18 15.80
N THR A 130 -6.64 -5.20 14.98
CA THR A 130 -6.97 -6.59 15.29
C THR A 130 -5.88 -7.55 14.83
N VAL A 131 -5.72 -8.65 15.55
CA VAL A 131 -4.86 -9.78 15.19
C VAL A 131 -5.69 -11.04 15.30
N ASN A 132 -5.54 -11.96 14.35
CA ASN A 132 -6.20 -13.26 14.47
C ASN A 132 -5.54 -14.11 15.59
N PRO A 133 -6.17 -15.21 16.03
CA PRO A 133 -5.63 -16.04 17.11
C PRO A 133 -4.26 -16.69 16.83
N TYR A 134 -3.87 -16.78 15.55
CA TYR A 134 -2.62 -17.42 15.11
C TYR A 134 -1.48 -16.41 14.93
N GLY A 135 -1.75 -15.10 14.95
CA GLY A 135 -0.75 -14.06 14.76
C GLY A 135 -0.33 -13.83 13.31
N ASN A 136 -0.85 -14.59 12.35
CA ASN A 136 -0.49 -14.52 10.94
C ASN A 136 -1.43 -13.64 10.10
N GLU A 137 -2.42 -12.99 10.71
CA GLU A 137 -3.28 -12.00 10.04
C GLU A 137 -3.51 -10.79 10.95
N ILE A 138 -3.18 -9.61 10.44
CA ILE A 138 -3.27 -8.33 11.15
C ILE A 138 -4.05 -7.34 10.29
N TYR A 139 -5.01 -6.66 10.91
CA TYR A 139 -5.58 -5.42 10.39
C TYR A 139 -5.04 -4.26 11.22
N ALA A 140 -4.39 -3.32 10.53
CA ALA A 140 -3.74 -2.16 11.12
C ALA A 140 -4.26 -0.87 10.50
N VAL A 141 -4.37 0.17 11.33
CA VAL A 141 -4.87 1.48 10.93
C VAL A 141 -3.97 2.56 11.51
N PHE A 142 -3.22 3.22 10.63
CA PHE A 142 -2.49 4.43 10.96
C PHE A 142 -3.45 5.61 11.03
N ARG A 143 -3.60 6.20 12.22
CA ARG A 143 -4.45 7.38 12.45
C ARG A 143 -3.54 8.58 12.72
N PRO A 144 -3.39 9.53 11.78
CA PRO A 144 -2.44 10.65 11.96
C PRO A 144 -2.72 11.45 13.23
N VAL A 145 -4.00 11.61 13.60
CA VAL A 145 -4.43 12.30 14.83
C VAL A 145 -3.88 11.66 16.10
N ALA A 146 -3.70 10.33 16.13
CA ALA A 146 -3.16 9.61 17.29
C ALA A 146 -1.69 9.98 17.56
N PHE A 147 -0.98 10.45 16.53
CA PHE A 147 0.40 10.90 16.59
C PHE A 147 0.52 12.44 16.59
N GLY A 148 -0.60 13.16 16.74
CA GLY A 148 -0.61 14.63 16.72
C GLY A 148 -0.33 15.22 15.34
N MET A 149 -0.57 14.45 14.27
CA MET A 149 -0.33 14.85 12.90
C MET A 149 -1.64 15.15 12.15
N ALA A 150 -1.50 15.96 11.11
CA ALA A 150 -2.48 16.19 10.07
C ALA A 150 -1.72 16.39 8.76
N TRP A 151 -2.32 15.97 7.64
CA TRP A 151 -1.77 16.15 6.32
C TRP A 151 -2.02 17.58 5.83
N SER A 152 -1.13 18.14 5.00
CA SER A 152 -1.36 19.45 4.39
C SER A 152 -2.09 19.30 3.06
N ALA A 153 -2.95 20.27 2.75
CA ALA A 153 -3.61 20.30 1.45
C ALA A 153 -2.59 20.41 0.31
N GLY A 154 -2.70 19.52 -0.68
CA GLY A 154 -1.76 19.41 -1.80
C GLY A 154 -0.53 18.55 -1.53
N ASP A 155 -0.37 17.98 -0.34
CA ASP A 155 0.73 17.05 -0.05
C ASP A 155 0.51 15.72 -0.76
N THR A 156 1.61 15.15 -1.27
CA THR A 156 1.71 13.72 -1.54
C THR A 156 2.25 13.06 -0.29
N VAL A 157 1.51 12.09 0.25
CA VAL A 157 1.92 11.30 1.41
C VAL A 157 2.51 9.99 0.92
N ASP A 158 3.80 9.80 1.19
CA ASP A 158 4.53 8.57 0.88
C ASP A 158 4.46 7.60 2.06
N VAL A 159 4.11 6.35 1.75
CA VAL A 159 3.93 5.28 2.73
C VAL A 159 4.81 4.10 2.34
N ALA A 160 5.60 3.60 3.28
CA ALA A 160 6.29 2.32 3.15
C ALA A 160 5.96 1.43 4.35
N LEU A 161 5.59 0.17 4.10
CA LEU A 161 5.31 -0.80 5.16
C LEU A 161 6.32 -1.93 5.08
N THR A 162 7.12 -2.10 6.13
CA THR A 162 8.05 -3.22 6.29
C THR A 162 7.47 -4.23 7.26
N VAL A 163 7.32 -5.47 6.80
CA VAL A 163 6.78 -6.58 7.59
C VAL A 163 7.69 -7.79 7.50
N CYS A 164 7.83 -8.50 8.61
CA CYS A 164 8.61 -9.72 8.74
C CYS A 164 7.77 -10.81 9.41
N ASP A 165 8.06 -12.07 9.12
CA ASP A 165 7.51 -13.23 9.82
C ASP A 165 8.33 -13.60 11.07
N GLU A 166 7.81 -14.53 11.88
CA GLU A 166 8.45 -15.05 13.10
C GLU A 166 8.66 -16.57 12.99
N PRO A 167 9.70 -17.04 12.28
CA PRO A 167 9.97 -18.46 12.14
C PRO A 167 10.63 -19.06 13.39
N ASP A 168 10.44 -20.36 13.62
CA ASP A 168 10.93 -21.06 14.83
C ASP A 168 12.46 -21.20 14.90
N THR A 169 13.13 -21.36 13.75
CA THR A 169 14.54 -21.82 13.70
C THR A 169 15.45 -21.09 12.72
N CYS A 170 14.90 -20.28 11.82
CA CYS A 170 15.64 -19.49 10.84
C CYS A 170 15.53 -17.99 11.10
N ALA A 171 16.20 -17.18 10.27
CA ALA A 171 16.02 -15.74 10.31
C ALA A 171 14.68 -15.36 9.65
N PRO A 172 14.04 -14.27 10.08
CA PRO A 172 12.82 -13.76 9.47
C PRO A 172 12.95 -13.47 7.97
N ASN A 173 11.92 -13.83 7.21
CA ASN A 173 11.65 -13.37 5.87
C ASN A 173 10.93 -12.01 5.96
N CYS A 174 11.52 -10.97 5.37
CA CYS A 174 10.97 -9.62 5.41
C CYS A 174 10.68 -9.08 4.01
N ALA A 175 9.61 -8.28 3.88
CA ALA A 175 9.28 -7.54 2.67
C ALA A 175 8.91 -6.09 2.99
N GLN A 176 9.10 -5.21 2.01
CA GLN A 176 8.67 -3.82 2.05
C GLN A 176 7.68 -3.53 0.92
N PHE A 177 6.60 -2.82 1.24
CA PHE A 177 5.52 -2.47 0.32
C PHE A 177 5.34 -0.95 0.31
N ALA A 178 5.24 -0.36 -0.88
CA ALA A 178 5.07 1.08 -1.05
C ALA A 178 3.63 1.43 -1.43
N HIS A 179 3.17 2.58 -0.94
CA HIS A 179 1.87 3.18 -1.25
C HIS A 179 1.98 4.70 -1.18
N SER A 180 1.10 5.41 -1.88
CA SER A 180 1.06 6.87 -1.84
C SER A 180 -0.32 7.39 -2.18
N PHE A 181 -0.69 8.52 -1.60
CA PHE A 181 -1.94 9.22 -1.87
C PHE A 181 -1.74 10.72 -1.81
N ILE A 182 -2.68 11.48 -2.35
CA ILE A 182 -2.58 12.94 -2.44
C ILE A 182 -3.71 13.57 -1.66
N ILE A 183 -3.42 14.57 -0.83
CA ILE A 183 -4.45 15.39 -0.21
C ILE A 183 -4.88 16.45 -1.20
N GLU A 184 -6.19 16.61 -1.39
CA GLU A 184 -6.74 17.63 -2.27
C GLU A 184 -6.17 19.03 -1.95
N PRO A 185 -5.56 19.71 -2.94
CA PRO A 185 -5.14 21.08 -2.78
C PRO A 185 -6.33 21.99 -2.44
N THR A 186 -6.13 22.92 -1.51
CA THR A 186 -7.16 23.92 -1.19
C THR A 186 -7.14 25.02 -2.24
N THR A 187 -8.21 25.11 -3.02
CA THR A 187 -8.40 26.15 -4.04
C THR A 187 -9.47 27.16 -3.61
N GLY A 188 -9.22 28.43 -3.94
CA GLY A 188 -10.15 29.53 -3.72
C GLY A 188 -11.07 29.77 -4.91
N CYS A 189 -11.73 30.92 -4.92
CA CYS A 189 -12.42 31.44 -6.10
C CYS A 189 -11.51 32.47 -6.77
N GLU A 190 -10.76 32.05 -7.79
CA GLU A 190 -9.85 32.92 -8.51
C GLU A 190 -10.14 32.90 -10.01
N ALA A 191 -9.91 34.04 -10.66
CA ALA A 191 -10.02 34.19 -12.09
C ALA A 191 -8.76 34.93 -12.54
N LEU A 192 -7.82 34.21 -13.15
CA LEU A 192 -6.46 34.70 -13.40
C LEU A 192 -5.99 34.37 -14.82
N PRO A 193 -5.37 35.32 -15.54
CA PRO A 193 -5.27 36.73 -15.22
C PRO A 193 -6.63 37.45 -15.37
N ASN A 194 -6.83 38.52 -14.60
CA ASN A 194 -8.00 39.39 -14.73
C ASN A 194 -7.57 40.85 -14.55
N PRO A 195 -7.47 41.66 -15.63
CA PRO A 195 -7.94 41.39 -17.00
C PRO A 195 -7.11 40.35 -17.79
N PHE A 196 -7.70 39.79 -18.85
CA PHE A 196 -7.03 38.95 -19.86
C PHE A 196 -7.22 39.51 -21.27
N SER A 197 -6.31 39.17 -22.20
CA SER A 197 -6.18 39.77 -23.53
C SER A 197 -6.11 38.73 -24.65
N PRO A 198 -7.24 38.11 -25.08
CA PRO A 198 -7.26 37.09 -26.13
C PRO A 198 -6.98 37.70 -27.51
N ASN A 199 -5.69 37.85 -27.85
CA ASN A 199 -5.17 38.43 -29.10
C ASN A 199 -4.22 37.47 -29.87
N SER A 200 -3.98 36.27 -29.33
CA SER A 200 -3.12 35.21 -29.86
C SER A 200 -1.62 35.56 -29.90
N ASP A 201 -1.15 36.40 -28.98
CA ASP A 201 0.28 36.71 -28.82
C ASP A 201 1.01 35.77 -27.85
N GLY A 202 0.28 34.84 -27.22
CA GLY A 202 0.78 33.87 -26.24
C GLY A 202 0.77 34.38 -24.80
N ILE A 203 0.34 35.62 -24.54
CA ILE A 203 0.36 36.26 -23.22
C ILE A 203 -1.06 36.60 -22.80
N ASN A 204 -1.50 36.06 -21.67
CA ASN A 204 -2.84 36.31 -21.10
C ASN A 204 -3.99 36.06 -22.10
N ASP A 205 -3.79 35.16 -23.06
CA ASP A 205 -4.77 34.85 -24.11
C ASP A 205 -6.02 34.13 -23.58
N VAL A 206 -5.89 33.53 -22.41
CA VAL A 206 -6.95 32.82 -21.72
C VAL A 206 -6.99 33.26 -20.27
N ILE A 207 -8.16 33.11 -19.65
CA ILE A 207 -8.33 33.16 -18.21
C ILE A 207 -8.57 31.75 -17.66
N ILE A 208 -7.97 31.48 -16.52
CA ILE A 208 -8.09 30.24 -15.75
C ILE A 208 -8.99 30.55 -14.55
N PHE A 209 -9.95 29.66 -14.29
CA PHE A 209 -10.83 29.73 -13.13
C PHE A 209 -10.44 28.67 -12.10
N GLU A 210 -10.07 29.10 -10.91
CA GLU A 210 -9.97 28.22 -9.75
C GLU A 210 -11.27 28.29 -8.97
N TYR A 211 -11.70 27.14 -8.46
CA TYR A 211 -12.88 27.03 -7.61
C TYR A 211 -12.67 25.95 -6.55
N PRO A 212 -13.34 26.04 -5.38
CA PRO A 212 -13.21 25.04 -4.34
C PRO A 212 -13.57 23.65 -4.86
N ARG A 213 -12.79 22.65 -4.44
CA ARG A 213 -13.00 21.24 -4.74
C ARG A 213 -12.85 20.84 -6.22
N MET A 214 -12.09 21.61 -7.01
CA MET A 214 -11.97 21.39 -8.46
C MET A 214 -11.26 20.10 -8.88
N PHE A 215 -10.55 19.45 -7.95
CA PHE A 215 -9.87 18.18 -8.20
C PHE A 215 -10.79 16.97 -8.03
N VAL A 216 -11.88 17.11 -7.27
CA VAL A 216 -12.78 15.97 -6.97
C VAL A 216 -14.24 16.19 -7.36
N LEU A 217 -14.68 17.44 -7.55
CA LEU A 217 -16.06 17.76 -7.92
C LEU A 217 -16.16 18.35 -9.34
N PRO A 218 -17.10 17.86 -10.16
CA PRO A 218 -17.43 18.51 -11.41
C PRO A 218 -18.10 19.86 -11.15
N ALA A 219 -17.92 20.78 -12.09
CA ALA A 219 -18.52 22.11 -12.03
C ALA A 219 -19.19 22.49 -13.36
N ASN A 220 -20.00 23.53 -13.32
CA ASN A 220 -20.53 24.18 -14.51
C ASN A 220 -20.14 25.67 -14.45
N LEU A 221 -19.45 26.14 -15.48
CA LEU A 221 -19.03 27.53 -15.67
C LEU A 221 -19.97 28.23 -16.63
N LYS A 222 -20.59 29.31 -16.17
CA LYS A 222 -21.41 30.21 -16.98
C LYS A 222 -20.84 31.61 -16.98
N ILE A 223 -20.86 32.24 -18.15
CA ILE A 223 -20.44 33.64 -18.31
C ILE A 223 -21.56 34.43 -18.96
N TYR A 224 -21.81 35.62 -18.41
CA TYR A 224 -22.86 36.53 -18.79
C TYR A 224 -22.28 37.89 -19.19
N ASP A 225 -22.94 38.56 -20.13
CA ASP A 225 -22.70 39.99 -20.35
C ASP A 225 -23.38 40.86 -19.27
N LEU A 226 -23.12 42.17 -19.28
CA LEU A 226 -23.73 43.12 -18.33
C LEU A 226 -25.26 43.28 -18.49
N ARG A 227 -25.84 42.73 -19.56
CA ARG A 227 -27.29 42.70 -19.80
C ARG A 227 -27.90 41.39 -19.31
N ASN A 228 -27.13 40.57 -18.59
CA ASN A 228 -27.51 39.27 -18.07
C ASN A 228 -27.81 38.23 -19.18
N SER A 229 -27.21 38.40 -20.36
CA SER A 229 -27.30 37.43 -21.44
C SER A 229 -26.22 36.37 -21.26
N LEU A 230 -26.59 35.08 -21.24
CA LEU A 230 -25.64 33.97 -21.19
C LEU A 230 -24.85 33.92 -22.50
N VAL A 231 -23.53 34.04 -22.42
CA VAL A 231 -22.63 34.00 -23.59
C VAL A 231 -21.77 32.74 -23.62
N PHE A 232 -21.52 32.12 -22.48
CA PHE A 232 -20.74 30.89 -22.38
C PHE A 232 -21.31 29.98 -21.31
N ASP A 233 -21.36 28.69 -21.59
CA ASP A 233 -21.83 27.63 -20.68
C ASP A 233 -21.01 26.37 -20.95
N ARG A 234 -20.34 25.84 -19.92
CA ARG A 234 -19.46 24.67 -20.04
C ARG A 234 -19.44 23.86 -18.75
N ASP A 235 -19.62 22.55 -18.90
CA ASP A 235 -19.34 21.59 -17.84
C ASP A 235 -17.83 21.30 -17.75
N ILE A 236 -17.33 21.24 -16.53
CA ILE A 236 -15.93 21.02 -16.16
C ILE A 236 -15.88 19.71 -15.38
N ALA A 237 -15.13 18.74 -15.90
CA ALA A 237 -14.85 17.51 -15.17
C ALA A 237 -13.70 17.74 -14.17
N PRO A 238 -13.66 17.02 -13.04
CA PRO A 238 -12.54 17.06 -12.10
C PRO A 238 -11.21 16.83 -12.82
N GLU A 239 -10.13 17.47 -12.36
CA GLU A 239 -8.75 17.34 -12.86
C GLU A 239 -8.51 17.77 -14.33
N THR A 240 -9.58 18.01 -15.10
CA THR A 240 -9.47 18.40 -16.52
C THR A 240 -9.26 19.91 -16.68
N GLY A 241 -8.50 20.31 -17.72
CA GLY A 241 -8.28 21.70 -18.14
C GLY A 241 -9.51 22.43 -18.68
N GLY A 242 -10.73 22.02 -18.30
CA GLY A 242 -12.00 22.63 -18.72
C GLY A 242 -12.32 23.98 -18.07
N HIS A 243 -11.55 24.36 -17.05
CA HIS A 243 -11.70 25.58 -16.26
C HIS A 243 -11.03 26.81 -16.90
N ILE A 244 -10.98 26.84 -18.24
CA ILE A 244 -10.30 27.88 -19.04
C ILE A 244 -11.28 28.53 -20.01
N TRP A 245 -11.16 29.85 -20.19
CA TRP A 245 -11.91 30.62 -21.17
C TRP A 245 -11.03 31.55 -22.01
N ASP A 246 -11.26 31.58 -23.32
CA ASP A 246 -10.48 32.32 -24.32
C ASP A 246 -11.23 33.57 -24.84
N GLY A 247 -12.30 33.98 -24.17
CA GLY A 247 -13.11 35.13 -24.56
C GLY A 247 -14.01 34.88 -25.77
N ARG A 248 -14.32 33.62 -26.08
CA ARG A 248 -15.33 33.24 -27.08
C ARG A 248 -16.64 32.82 -26.45
N ASP A 249 -17.73 33.01 -27.19
CA ASP A 249 -19.03 32.45 -26.80
C ASP A 249 -19.10 30.93 -27.00
N SER A 250 -20.20 30.28 -26.58
CA SER A 250 -20.40 28.83 -26.76
C SER A 250 -20.43 28.38 -28.25
N ALA A 251 -20.53 29.31 -29.20
CA ALA A 251 -20.46 29.04 -30.63
C ALA A 251 -19.04 29.28 -31.21
N GLY A 252 -18.05 29.61 -30.37
CA GLY A 252 -16.67 29.87 -30.78
C GLY A 252 -16.44 31.27 -31.37
N ARG A 253 -17.41 32.18 -31.26
CA ARG A 253 -17.28 33.54 -31.80
C ARG A 253 -16.60 34.45 -30.77
N PRO A 254 -15.65 35.30 -31.19
CA PRO A 254 -14.97 36.22 -30.29
C PRO A 254 -15.95 37.25 -29.72
N LEU A 255 -15.94 37.40 -28.40
CA LEU A 255 -16.75 38.40 -27.71
C LEU A 255 -16.09 39.77 -27.76
N THR A 256 -16.84 40.84 -27.54
CA THR A 256 -16.33 42.22 -27.53
C THR A 256 -15.54 42.52 -26.26
N PRO A 257 -14.55 43.43 -26.27
CA PRO A 257 -13.95 43.93 -25.04
C PRO A 257 -15.00 44.49 -24.09
N GLY A 258 -14.88 44.17 -22.80
CA GLY A 258 -15.87 44.54 -21.80
C GLY A 258 -15.79 43.75 -20.50
N LEU A 259 -16.67 44.11 -19.58
CA LEU A 259 -16.87 43.42 -18.31
C LEU A 259 -17.88 42.28 -18.50
N TYR A 260 -17.53 41.11 -18.01
CA TYR A 260 -18.37 39.92 -18.00
C TYR A 260 -18.52 39.40 -16.57
N ILE A 261 -19.63 38.73 -16.28
CA ILE A 261 -19.92 38.10 -14.98
C ILE A 261 -19.75 36.61 -15.16
N TYR A 262 -18.95 35.96 -14.31
CA TYR A 262 -18.84 34.50 -14.29
C TYR A 262 -19.52 33.93 -13.04
N ILE A 263 -20.10 32.75 -13.20
CA ILE A 263 -20.70 31.95 -12.14
C ILE A 263 -20.20 30.52 -12.31
N ILE A 264 -19.69 29.93 -11.24
CA ILE A 264 -19.29 28.52 -11.17
C ILE A 264 -20.18 27.84 -10.14
N ALA A 265 -20.83 26.75 -10.56
CA ALA A 265 -21.67 25.94 -9.70
C ALA A 265 -21.18 24.50 -9.65
N THR A 266 -21.12 23.93 -8.45
CA THR A 266 -20.90 22.49 -8.21
C THR A 266 -22.13 21.94 -7.50
N GLU A 267 -22.56 20.72 -7.83
CA GLU A 267 -23.74 20.08 -7.23
C GLU A 267 -25.00 20.98 -7.20
N GLN A 268 -25.22 21.77 -8.27
CA GLN A 268 -26.31 22.74 -8.40
C GLN A 268 -26.29 23.91 -7.39
N ARG A 269 -25.16 24.14 -6.71
CA ARG A 269 -24.94 25.30 -5.83
C ARG A 269 -23.85 26.19 -6.40
N ILE A 270 -24.09 27.50 -6.40
CA ILE A 270 -23.07 28.48 -6.78
C ILE A 270 -21.97 28.45 -5.73
N VAL A 271 -20.74 28.15 -6.16
CA VAL A 271 -19.54 28.13 -5.30
C VAL A 271 -18.67 29.36 -5.52
N CYS A 272 -18.60 29.86 -6.76
CA CYS A 272 -17.88 31.08 -7.10
C CYS A 272 -18.71 31.97 -8.01
N GLN A 273 -18.58 33.28 -7.83
CA GLN A 273 -19.09 34.28 -8.74
C GLN A 273 -18.18 35.49 -8.72
N GLY A 274 -18.08 36.18 -9.85
CA GLY A 274 -17.25 37.36 -9.94
C GLY A 274 -17.34 38.01 -11.30
N THR A 275 -16.39 38.89 -11.58
CA THR A 275 -16.31 39.57 -12.86
C THR A 275 -14.98 39.36 -13.53
N VAL A 276 -14.96 39.22 -14.84
CA VAL A 276 -13.76 39.18 -15.67
C VAL A 276 -13.78 40.32 -16.68
N VAL A 277 -12.62 40.94 -16.87
CA VAL A 277 -12.44 42.02 -17.86
C VAL A 277 -11.71 41.45 -19.08
N LEU A 278 -12.38 41.46 -20.24
CA LEU A 278 -11.79 41.11 -21.53
C LEU A 278 -11.28 42.39 -22.20
N VAL A 279 -9.99 42.41 -22.54
CA VAL A 279 -9.36 43.50 -23.30
C VAL A 279 -8.76 42.96 -24.61
N ARG A 280 -8.46 43.82 -25.59
CA ARG A 280 -7.75 43.47 -26.83
C ARG A 280 -6.85 44.61 -27.28
#